data_AF-A0A3D5FCK6-F1
#
_entry.id   AF-A0A3D5FCK6-F1
#
_cell.length_a   1.000
_cell.length_b   1.000
_cell.length_c   1.000
_cell.angle_alpha   90.00
_cell.angle_beta   90.00
_cell.angle_gamma   90.00
#
_symmetry.space_group_name_H-M   'P 1'
#
loop_
_entity.id
_entity.type
_entity.pdbx_description
1 polymer ?
#
loop_
_entity_poly.entity_id
_entity_poly.type
_entity_poly.pdbx_seq_one_letter_code
_entity_poly.pdbx_strand_id
1 'polypeptide(L)'
;MADLDAWYASQTPAPRAIGEAQLETALVGQELFRGGAKQYAVPACMACHGPDGHGVPVNYPRVAGQWPEYLESQLLAFKSGERADPVMGPIAFRLSATQIRALALYMSGLQ
;
A
#
# COMPACT_ATOMS: atom_id res chain seq x y z
N MET A 1 15.45 7.89 -19.91
CA MET A 1 14.58 7.54 -18.76
C MET A 1 14.96 6.18 -18.18
N ALA A 2 15.19 5.15 -19.01
CA ALA A 2 15.63 3.82 -18.55
C ALA A 2 16.83 3.83 -17.58
N ASP A 3 17.82 4.71 -17.78
CA ASP A 3 18.99 4.81 -16.88
C ASP A 3 18.62 5.30 -15.47
N LEU A 4 17.62 6.18 -15.35
CA LEU A 4 17.13 6.67 -14.05
C LEU A 4 16.35 5.56 -13.34
N ASP A 5 15.50 4.84 -14.07
CA ASP A 5 14.69 3.75 -13.53
C ASP A 5 15.60 2.64 -12.98
N ALA A 6 16.63 2.26 -13.75
CA ALA A 6 17.62 1.27 -13.32
C ALA A 6 18.41 1.74 -12.08
N TRP A 7 18.79 3.01 -12.02
CA TRP A 7 19.50 3.56 -10.87
C TRP A 7 18.66 3.53 -9.59
N TYR A 8 17.41 4.00 -9.63
CA TYR A 8 16.52 3.97 -8.46
C TYR A 8 16.13 2.55 -8.04
N ALA A 9 15.93 1.64 -9.01
CA ALA A 9 15.66 0.23 -8.71
C ALA A 9 16.84 -0.47 -8.01
N SER A 10 18.06 0.00 -8.21
CA SER A 10 19.26 -0.52 -7.53
C SER A 10 19.44 -0.02 -6.09
N GLN A 11 18.69 1.00 -5.67
CA GLN A 11 18.80 1.55 -4.32
C GLN A 11 18.14 0.65 -3.27
N THR A 12 18.70 0.60 -2.07
CA THR A 12 18.10 -0.09 -0.93
C THR A 12 17.34 0.91 -0.06
N PRO A 13 16.01 0.82 0.06
CA PRO A 13 15.24 1.69 0.95
C PRO A 13 15.61 1.43 2.42
N ALA A 14 15.72 2.50 3.21
CA ALA A 14 15.90 2.36 4.65
C ALA A 14 14.62 1.81 5.29
N PRO A 15 14.71 0.87 6.26
CA PRO A 15 13.55 0.38 6.97
C PRO A 15 12.92 1.49 7.81
N ARG A 16 11.59 1.49 7.91
CA ARG A 16 10.85 2.40 8.76
C ARG A 16 10.22 1.64 9.93
N ALA A 17 10.46 2.15 11.13
CA ALA A 17 9.81 1.65 12.33
C ALA A 17 8.43 2.30 12.49
N ILE A 18 7.44 1.49 12.88
CA ILE A 18 6.14 1.96 13.36
C ILE A 18 6.25 2.13 14.88
N GLY A 19 5.79 3.26 15.41
CA GLY A 19 5.80 3.51 16.86
C GLY A 19 4.74 2.71 17.61
N GLU A 20 4.93 2.52 18.92
CA GLU A 20 4.01 1.76 19.77
C GLU A 20 2.56 2.27 19.69
N ALA A 21 2.37 3.59 19.70
CA ALA A 21 1.06 4.23 19.57
C ALA A 21 0.34 3.94 18.25
N GLN A 22 1.06 3.45 17.23
CA GLN A 22 0.53 3.15 15.90
C GLN A 22 0.26 1.64 15.72
N LEU A 23 0.65 0.79 16.68
CA LEU A 23 0.62 -0.65 16.55
C LEU A 23 -0.80 -1.19 16.31
N GLU A 24 -1.78 -0.74 17.09
CA GLU A 24 -3.18 -1.17 16.93
C GLU A 24 -3.71 -0.85 15.53
N THR A 25 -3.37 0.35 15.02
CA THR A 25 -3.77 0.77 13.67
C THR A 25 -3.04 -0.05 12.60
N ALA A 26 -1.76 -0.37 12.80
CA ALA A 26 -0.99 -1.20 11.90
C ALA A 26 -1.51 -2.66 11.86
N LEU A 27 -2.03 -3.20 12.97
CA LEU A 27 -2.66 -4.51 13.01
C LEU A 27 -3.94 -4.56 12.17
N VAL A 28 -4.78 -3.52 12.23
CA VAL A 28 -5.93 -3.39 11.31
C VAL A 28 -5.47 -3.36 9.86
N GLY A 29 -4.38 -2.64 9.58
CA GLY A 29 -3.76 -2.62 8.26
C GLY A 29 -3.26 -3.99 7.80
N GLN A 30 -2.67 -4.77 8.71
CA GLN A 30 -2.19 -6.13 8.45
C GLN A 30 -3.34 -7.06 8.04
N GLU A 31 -4.44 -7.02 8.78
CA GLU A 31 -5.63 -7.84 8.50
C GLU A 31 -6.19 -7.54 7.10
N LEU A 32 -6.31 -6.26 6.75
CA LEU A 32 -6.76 -5.83 5.42
C LEU A 32 -5.77 -6.21 4.32
N PHE A 33 -4.46 -6.02 4.56
CA PHE A 33 -3.43 -6.31 3.57
C PHE A 33 -3.39 -7.80 3.22
N ARG A 34 -3.50 -8.67 4.24
CA ARG A 34 -3.38 -10.12 4.10
C ARG A 34 -4.70 -10.82 3.80
N GLY A 35 -5.80 -10.34 4.38
CA GLY A 35 -7.12 -10.97 4.30
C GLY A 35 -8.12 -10.26 3.38
N GLY A 36 -7.87 -9.00 3.03
CA GLY A 36 -8.86 -8.14 2.38
C GLY A 36 -10.03 -7.84 3.31
N ALA A 37 -11.12 -7.33 2.73
CA ALA A 37 -12.39 -7.14 3.43
C ALA A 37 -13.54 -7.66 2.57
N LYS A 38 -13.87 -8.95 2.74
CA LYS A 38 -14.87 -9.66 1.92
C LYS A 38 -16.23 -8.98 1.95
N GLN A 39 -16.66 -8.50 3.12
CA GLN A 39 -17.93 -7.79 3.30
C GLN A 39 -18.01 -6.48 2.50
N TYR A 40 -16.87 -5.92 2.12
CA TYR A 40 -16.77 -4.71 1.31
C TYR A 40 -16.25 -4.99 -0.11
N ALA A 41 -16.14 -6.26 -0.51
CA ALA A 41 -15.56 -6.68 -1.80
C ALA A 41 -14.17 -6.08 -2.07
N VAL A 42 -13.34 -5.95 -1.02
CA VAL A 42 -11.94 -5.54 -1.12
C VAL A 42 -11.08 -6.80 -1.12
N PRO A 43 -10.33 -7.12 -2.19
CA PRO A 43 -9.41 -8.25 -2.19
C PRO A 43 -8.22 -7.98 -1.25
N ALA A 44 -7.53 -9.03 -0.83
CA ALA A 44 -6.28 -8.89 -0.09
C ALA A 44 -5.24 -8.15 -0.94
N CYS A 45 -4.63 -7.10 -0.39
CA CYS A 45 -3.60 -6.31 -1.10
C CYS A 45 -2.42 -7.18 -1.53
N MET A 46 -2.06 -8.17 -0.69
CA MET A 46 -0.97 -9.11 -0.97
C MET A 46 -1.18 -9.95 -2.22
N ALA A 47 -2.42 -10.11 -2.69
CA ALA A 47 -2.72 -10.89 -3.89
C ALA A 47 -2.07 -10.30 -5.15
N CYS A 48 -1.86 -8.98 -5.19
CA CYS A 48 -1.19 -8.29 -6.29
C CYS A 48 0.17 -7.71 -5.87
N HIS A 49 0.27 -7.16 -4.65
CA HIS A 49 1.49 -6.52 -4.15
C HIS A 49 2.47 -7.50 -3.49
N GLY A 50 2.15 -8.80 -3.44
CA GLY A 50 2.96 -9.82 -2.80
C GLY A 50 2.79 -9.87 -1.27
N PRO A 51 3.16 -11.00 -0.63
CA PRO A 51 2.99 -11.22 0.81
C PRO A 51 3.71 -10.18 1.68
N ASP A 52 4.86 -9.71 1.21
CA ASP A 52 5.69 -8.72 1.89
C ASP A 52 5.64 -7.35 1.22
N GLY A 53 4.74 -7.13 0.26
CA GLY A 53 4.55 -5.82 -0.37
C GLY A 53 5.63 -5.41 -1.39
N HIS A 54 6.48 -6.33 -1.83
CA HIS A 54 7.52 -6.07 -2.85
C HIS A 54 6.98 -5.81 -4.26
N GLY A 55 5.72 -6.15 -4.51
CA GLY A 55 5.11 -6.06 -5.84
C GLY A 55 5.66 -7.09 -6.82
N VAL A 56 5.23 -6.94 -8.07
CA VAL A 56 5.75 -7.66 -9.23
C VAL A 56 6.17 -6.58 -10.23
N PRO A 57 7.48 -6.44 -10.54
CA PRO A 57 7.96 -5.38 -11.41
C PRO A 57 7.12 -5.20 -12.68
N VAL A 58 6.93 -3.95 -13.10
CA VAL A 58 6.08 -3.53 -14.23
C VAL A 58 4.57 -3.66 -13.98
N ASN A 59 4.11 -4.71 -13.32
CA ASN A 59 2.68 -4.99 -13.17
C ASN A 59 2.07 -4.42 -11.88
N TYR A 60 2.76 -4.60 -10.75
CA TYR A 60 2.30 -4.18 -9.42
C TYR A 60 3.45 -3.55 -8.65
N PRO A 61 3.34 -2.28 -8.25
CA PRO A 61 4.45 -1.58 -7.61
C PRO A 61 4.74 -2.15 -6.21
N ARG A 62 6.00 -2.01 -5.79
CA ARG A 62 6.40 -2.16 -4.39
C ARG A 62 5.69 -1.13 -3.52
N VAL A 63 5.04 -1.60 -2.46
CA VAL A 63 4.44 -0.77 -1.39
C VAL A 63 5.21 -0.87 -0.08
N ALA A 64 6.05 -1.89 0.06
CA ALA A 64 6.84 -2.14 1.27
C ALA A 64 7.86 -1.03 1.54
N GLY A 65 7.85 -0.49 2.75
CA GLY A 65 8.78 0.54 3.21
C GLY A 65 8.50 1.94 2.62
N GLN A 66 7.41 2.09 1.88
CA GLN A 66 7.01 3.38 1.32
C GLN A 66 6.52 4.32 2.43
N TRP A 67 6.64 5.63 2.22
CA TRP A 67 6.17 6.64 3.17
C TRP A 67 4.67 6.50 3.42
N PRO A 68 4.22 6.43 4.68
CA PRO A 68 2.81 6.24 4.99
C PRO A 68 1.95 7.40 4.46
N GLU A 69 2.47 8.63 4.50
CA GLU A 69 1.77 9.81 3.96
C GLU A 69 1.60 9.69 2.44
N TYR A 70 2.62 9.16 1.75
CA TYR A 70 2.52 8.90 0.32
C TYR A 70 1.48 7.82 0.04
N LEU A 71 1.53 6.68 0.74
CA LEU A 71 0.56 5.59 0.57
C LEU A 71 -0.88 6.05 0.83
N GLU A 72 -1.11 6.80 1.91
CA GLU A 72 -2.41 7.39 2.24
C GLU A 72 -2.87 8.34 1.12
N SER A 73 -2.00 9.24 0.66
CA SER A 73 -2.34 10.16 -0.44
C SER A 73 -2.69 9.44 -1.74
N GLN A 74 -1.96 8.38 -2.11
CA GLN A 74 -2.23 7.63 -3.33
C GLN A 74 -3.57 6.89 -3.25
N LEU A 75 -3.85 6.24 -2.12
CA LEU A 75 -5.13 5.56 -1.91
C LEU A 75 -6.30 6.54 -1.90
N LEU A 76 -6.15 7.73 -1.30
CA LEU A 76 -7.15 8.78 -1.35
C LEU A 76 -7.35 9.31 -2.78
N ALA A 77 -6.28 9.49 -3.55
CA ALA A 77 -6.35 9.93 -4.94
C ALA A 77 -7.03 8.89 -5.84
N PHE A 78 -6.78 7.59 -5.63
CA PHE A 78 -7.51 6.52 -6.31
C PHE A 78 -8.99 6.50 -5.93
N LYS A 79 -9.28 6.71 -4.64
CA LYS A 79 -10.66 6.75 -4.12
C LYS A 79 -11.46 7.93 -4.68
N SER A 80 -10.86 9.10 -4.81
CA SER A 80 -11.50 10.31 -5.34
C SER A 80 -11.59 10.32 -6.87
N GLY A 81 -10.78 9.51 -7.54
CA GLY A 81 -10.63 9.53 -9.00
C GLY A 81 -9.63 10.58 -9.51
N GLU A 82 -8.99 11.35 -8.63
CA GLU A 82 -7.90 12.27 -8.98
C GLU A 82 -6.74 11.51 -9.63
N ARG A 83 -6.46 10.29 -9.13
CA ARG A 83 -5.58 9.34 -9.79
C ARG A 83 -6.43 8.24 -10.42
N ALA A 84 -6.59 8.29 -11.74
CA ALA A 84 -7.31 7.27 -12.49
C ALA A 84 -6.47 5.99 -12.63
N ASP A 85 -7.02 4.87 -12.17
CA ASP A 85 -6.46 3.54 -12.41
C ASP A 85 -7.59 2.48 -12.40
N PRO A 86 -7.66 1.62 -13.43
CA PRO A 86 -8.77 0.67 -13.59
C PRO A 86 -8.78 -0.45 -12.54
N VAL A 87 -7.65 -0.71 -11.89
CA VAL A 87 -7.51 -1.76 -10.87
C VAL A 87 -7.68 -1.16 -9.47
N MET A 88 -6.88 -0.13 -9.15
CA MET A 88 -6.84 0.46 -7.81
C MET A 88 -8.01 1.39 -7.53
N GLY A 89 -8.60 2.03 -8.54
CA GLY A 89 -9.77 2.91 -8.36
C GLY A 89 -10.94 2.20 -7.67
N PRO A 90 -11.46 1.09 -8.23
CA PRO A 90 -12.55 0.33 -7.61
C PRO A 90 -12.21 -0.24 -6.23
N ILE A 91 -10.94 -0.60 -5.99
CA ILE A 91 -10.48 -1.11 -4.67
C ILE A 91 -10.51 0.02 -3.65
N ALA A 92 -9.87 1.15 -3.95
CA ALA A 92 -9.78 2.31 -3.06
C ALA A 92 -11.13 2.97 -2.80
N PHE A 93 -12.03 2.95 -3.79
CA PHE A 93 -13.40 3.44 -3.65
C PHE A 93 -14.14 2.81 -2.46
N ARG A 94 -13.91 1.51 -2.22
CA ARG A 94 -14.57 0.70 -1.18
C ARG A 94 -13.92 0.82 0.20
N LEU A 95 -12.74 1.42 0.30
CA LEU A 95 -12.05 1.65 1.58
C LEU A 95 -12.59 2.88 2.29
N SER A 96 -12.67 2.82 3.63
CA SER A 96 -12.87 4.01 4.46
C SER A 96 -11.54 4.76 4.67
N ALA A 97 -11.60 6.03 5.07
CA ALA A 97 -10.39 6.81 5.39
C ALA A 97 -9.55 6.15 6.49
N THR A 98 -10.19 5.57 7.51
CA THR A 98 -9.51 4.83 8.57
C THR A 98 -8.80 3.58 8.06
N GLN A 99 -9.42 2.83 7.16
CA GLN A 99 -8.80 1.66 6.53
C GLN A 99 -7.61 2.05 5.65
N ILE A 100 -7.72 3.17 4.91
CA ILE A 100 -6.63 3.72 4.12
C ILE A 100 -5.43 4.04 5.00
N ARG A 101 -5.64 4.76 6.10
CA ARG A 101 -4.57 5.10 7.05
C ARG A 101 -3.94 3.84 7.67
N ALA A 102 -4.75 2.86 8.03
CA ALA A 102 -4.28 1.60 8.58
C ALA A 102 -3.40 0.82 7.59
N LEU A 103 -3.84 0.71 6.33
CA LEU A 103 -3.07 0.09 5.25
C LEU A 103 -1.76 0.84 5.00
N ALA A 104 -1.80 2.16 4.94
CA ALA A 104 -0.62 3.00 4.73
C ALA A 104 0.43 2.81 5.83
N LEU A 105 0.00 2.79 7.10
CA LEU A 105 0.88 2.54 8.23
C LEU A 105 1.48 1.13 8.15
N TYR A 106 0.67 0.10 7.94
CA TYR A 106 1.17 -1.28 7.84
C TYR A 106 2.18 -1.47 6.71
N MET A 107 1.83 -1.03 5.49
CA MET A 107 2.71 -1.14 4.32
C MET A 107 4.04 -0.41 4.51
N SER A 108 4.03 0.71 5.23
CA SER A 108 5.26 1.46 5.54
C SER A 108 6.24 0.69 6.44
N GLY A 109 5.74 -0.24 7.26
CA GLY A 109 6.55 -1.10 8.12
C GLY A 109 6.99 -2.42 7.49
N LEU A 110 6.51 -2.74 6.28
CA LEU A 110 6.97 -3.92 5.52
C LEU A 110 8.39 -3.70 4.97
N GLN A 111 9.16 -4.77 4.84
CA GLN A 111 10.56 -4.72 4.38
C GLN A 111 10.76 -5.52 3.12
#